data_AF-A0A923B6K1-F1
#
_entry.id   AF-A0A923B6K1-F1
#
_cell.length_a   1.000
_cell.length_b   1.000
_cell.length_c   1.000
_cell.angle_alpha   90.00
_cell.angle_beta   90.00
_cell.angle_gamma   90.00
#
_symmetry.space_group_name_H-M   'P 1'
#
loop_
_entity.id
_entity.type
_entity.pdbx_description
1 polymer ?
#
loop_
_entity_poly.entity_id
_entity_poly.type
_entity_poly.pdbx_seq_one_letter_code
_entity_poly.pdbx_strand_id
1 'polypeptide(L)'
;MLCAVVLGGSSSGGIWANLLLQWFAAILLICLIAVRTPAPIPRALLILGGAVVALPVMQLIPLPPSLWTLLPERGPVAEGFALAGIVPPWLPISLDPDATMAVLAGLLVPVAGLALFATTSQRGLRLMLWSLVCAAIASALLGLAQQLAGEGTALQPYALTNPGKATGLFANRNHLATLLVLAVPCAVLLFSGPGKRLQAAALVTGLVAGVVLTGSKAGMGLALIAATISFAWIAAPARAHSAWLALLGMGTILGVTGGLWLALAGNKPAPGGEEQQRPFIIATTLQAASDHFPAGSGGGSFLRVYQHYEDPAEASPQYRNHAHNDYAEVLLEYGALGALLILAVIGWWARQAQVAWRGQGPGFAEARAGVIMLGILLAHSAVDYPLRTGALALLATAAAVLATRHQANTYPTPAAGSVGEPEEDPVHLRITL
;
A
#
# COMPACT_ATOMS: atom_id res chain seq x y z
N MET A 1 5.75 -1.66 11.87
CA MET A 1 4.50 -2.17 11.24
C MET A 1 3.28 -1.91 12.09
N LEU A 2 3.19 -2.40 13.35
CA LEU A 2 2.03 -2.10 14.22
C LEU A 2 1.79 -0.60 14.39
N CYS A 3 2.84 0.20 14.62
CA CYS A 3 2.73 1.67 14.65
C CYS A 3 2.11 2.24 13.36
N ALA A 4 2.44 1.66 12.19
CA ALA A 4 1.87 2.12 10.93
C ALA A 4 0.38 1.78 10.81
N VAL A 5 -0.06 0.61 11.26
CA VAL A 5 -1.50 0.24 11.25
C VAL A 5 -2.30 1.11 12.23
N VAL A 6 -1.73 1.41 13.41
CA VAL A 6 -2.41 2.23 14.43
C VAL A 6 -2.44 3.71 14.05
N LEU A 7 -1.32 4.25 13.55
CA LEU A 7 -1.17 5.69 13.33
C LEU A 7 -1.44 6.11 11.87
N GLY A 8 -1.22 5.22 10.92
CA GLY A 8 -1.25 5.51 9.48
C GLY A 8 -2.53 5.08 8.77
N GLY A 9 -3.63 4.88 9.50
CA GLY A 9 -4.92 4.42 8.95
C GLY A 9 -5.75 5.49 8.24
N SER A 10 -5.29 6.75 8.23
CA SER A 10 -5.98 7.89 7.63
C SER A 10 -5.04 8.69 6.72
N SER A 11 -5.53 9.16 5.57
CA SER A 11 -4.74 10.02 4.66
C SER A 11 -4.82 11.50 5.03
N SER A 12 -5.94 11.97 5.60
CA SER A 12 -6.17 13.39 5.92
C SER A 12 -6.57 13.66 7.38
N GLY A 13 -7.45 12.83 7.97
CA GLY A 13 -8.00 13.07 9.32
C GLY A 13 -7.05 12.78 10.50
N GLY A 14 -5.81 12.39 10.24
CA GLY A 14 -4.85 11.93 11.25
C GLY A 14 -3.54 12.69 11.27
N ILE A 15 -3.55 14.02 11.11
CA ILE A 15 -2.33 14.85 10.94
C ILE A 15 -1.25 14.51 11.99
N TRP A 16 -1.60 14.51 13.28
CA TRP A 16 -0.65 14.18 14.36
C TRP A 16 -0.18 12.74 14.33
N ALA A 17 -1.08 11.79 14.03
CA ALA A 17 -0.74 10.38 13.94
C ALA A 17 0.21 10.11 12.76
N ASN A 18 -0.07 10.70 11.61
CA ASN A 18 0.79 10.65 10.42
C ASN A 18 2.14 11.32 10.68
N LEU A 19 2.16 12.48 11.34
CA LEU A 19 3.40 13.13 11.74
C LEU A 19 4.24 12.21 12.64
N LEU A 20 3.67 11.67 13.72
CA LEU A 20 4.37 10.74 14.60
C LEU A 20 4.91 9.52 13.85
N LEU A 21 4.14 8.98 12.91
CA LEU A 21 4.57 7.86 12.08
C LEU A 21 5.75 8.24 11.18
N GLN A 22 5.74 9.42 10.57
CA GLN A 22 6.85 9.95 9.76
C GLN A 22 8.11 10.16 10.62
N TRP A 23 7.97 10.68 11.84
CA TRP A 23 9.07 10.81 12.79
C TRP A 23 9.68 9.47 13.17
N PHE A 24 8.86 8.46 13.48
CA PHE A 24 9.35 7.10 13.74
C PHE A 24 10.06 6.50 12.52
N ALA A 25 9.56 6.76 11.31
CA ALA A 25 10.21 6.31 10.09
C ALA A 25 11.57 7.00 9.86
N ALA A 26 11.66 8.31 10.11
CA ALA A 26 12.91 9.06 10.02
C ALA A 26 13.96 8.56 11.03
N ILE A 27 13.56 8.39 12.30
CA ILE A 27 14.45 7.87 13.35
C ILE A 27 14.93 6.47 12.98
N LEU A 28 14.04 5.60 12.49
CA LEU A 28 14.41 4.26 12.04
C LEU A 28 15.45 4.31 10.90
N LEU A 29 15.26 5.17 9.91
CA LEU A 29 16.23 5.35 8.82
C LEU A 29 17.59 5.82 9.34
N ILE A 30 17.61 6.82 10.24
CA ILE A 30 18.83 7.32 10.88
C ILE A 30 19.54 6.19 11.62
N CYS A 31 18.82 5.39 12.41
CA CYS A 31 19.38 4.24 13.13
C CYS A 31 19.96 3.18 12.16
N LEU A 32 19.24 2.83 11.09
CA LEU A 32 19.70 1.85 10.11
C LEU A 32 20.98 2.31 9.40
N ILE A 33 21.07 3.61 9.05
CA ILE A 33 22.26 4.23 8.46
C ILE A 33 23.41 4.28 9.46
N ALA A 34 23.15 4.69 10.72
CA ALA A 34 24.18 4.82 11.75
C ALA A 34 24.84 3.48 12.10
N VAL A 35 24.06 2.39 12.14
CA VAL A 35 24.57 1.04 12.37
C VAL A 35 25.20 0.44 11.10
N ARG A 36 25.19 1.18 9.98
CA ARG A 36 25.70 0.75 8.66
C ARG A 36 25.16 -0.61 8.24
N THR A 37 23.88 -0.84 8.50
CA THR A 37 23.25 -2.13 8.20
C THR A 37 23.21 -2.31 6.69
N PRO A 38 23.96 -3.25 6.08
CA PRO A 38 23.86 -3.47 4.66
C PRO A 38 22.47 -4.04 4.38
N ALA A 39 21.67 -3.28 3.62
CA ALA A 39 20.35 -3.72 3.20
C ALA A 39 20.45 -4.36 1.81
N PRO A 40 20.21 -5.67 1.66
CA PRO A 40 20.27 -6.36 0.37
C PRO A 40 19.00 -6.06 -0.44
N ILE A 41 18.74 -4.77 -0.69
CA ILE A 41 17.57 -4.32 -1.45
C ILE A 41 17.80 -4.69 -2.93
N PRO A 42 16.90 -5.46 -3.55
CA PRO A 42 17.00 -5.77 -4.97
C PRO A 42 17.08 -4.50 -5.81
N ARG A 43 17.95 -4.49 -6.83
CA ARG A 43 18.18 -3.34 -7.71
C ARG A 43 16.89 -2.77 -8.30
N ALA A 44 15.94 -3.64 -8.67
CA ALA A 44 14.65 -3.21 -9.20
C ALA A 44 13.85 -2.38 -8.18
N LEU A 45 13.85 -2.75 -6.89
CA LEU A 45 13.16 -2.00 -5.85
C LEU A 45 13.86 -0.68 -5.53
N LEU A 46 15.19 -0.61 -5.62
CA LEU A 46 15.92 0.64 -5.51
C LEU A 46 15.58 1.60 -6.65
N ILE A 47 15.50 1.11 -7.89
CA ILE A 47 15.15 1.94 -9.05
C ILE A 47 13.70 2.43 -8.94
N LEU A 48 12.75 1.54 -8.67
CA LEU A 48 11.33 1.92 -8.57
C LEU A 48 11.06 2.82 -7.36
N GLY A 49 11.60 2.49 -6.18
CA GLY A 49 11.47 3.31 -4.99
C GLY A 49 12.17 4.67 -5.13
N GLY A 50 13.34 4.69 -5.76
CA GLY A 50 14.05 5.93 -6.11
C GLY A 50 13.25 6.80 -7.07
N ALA A 51 12.60 6.21 -8.07
CA ALA A 51 11.72 6.95 -8.99
C ALA A 51 10.50 7.54 -8.27
N VAL A 52 9.85 6.80 -7.35
CA VAL A 52 8.73 7.31 -6.53
C VAL A 52 9.14 8.56 -5.73
N VAL A 53 10.36 8.59 -5.17
CA VAL A 53 10.88 9.75 -4.44
C VAL A 53 11.34 10.86 -5.37
N ALA A 54 11.95 10.53 -6.50
CA ALA A 54 12.51 11.50 -7.42
C ALA A 54 11.45 12.41 -8.06
N LEU A 55 10.25 11.89 -8.36
CA LEU A 55 9.19 12.67 -8.98
C LEU A 55 8.78 13.92 -8.16
N PRO A 56 8.36 13.81 -6.89
CA PRO A 56 8.04 14.99 -6.09
C PRO A 56 9.26 15.89 -5.83
N VAL A 57 10.48 15.34 -5.72
CA VAL A 57 11.70 16.18 -5.63
C VAL A 57 11.89 17.02 -6.88
N MET A 58 11.74 16.43 -8.08
CA MET A 58 11.83 17.17 -9.34
C MET A 58 10.76 18.25 -9.45
N GLN A 59 9.56 18.00 -8.92
CA GLN A 59 8.47 18.97 -8.97
C GLN A 59 8.67 20.21 -8.11
N LEU A 60 9.58 20.14 -7.13
CA LEU A 60 9.94 21.27 -6.27
C LEU A 60 11.08 22.13 -6.82
N ILE A 61 11.69 21.73 -7.95
CA ILE A 61 12.74 22.53 -8.59
C ILE A 61 12.10 23.79 -9.19
N PRO A 62 12.50 25.00 -8.76
CA PRO A 62 11.95 26.23 -9.30
C PRO A 62 12.46 26.45 -10.73
N LEU A 63 11.54 26.77 -11.64
CA LEU A 63 11.82 27.11 -13.02
C LEU A 63 11.80 28.63 -13.22
N PRO A 64 12.62 29.18 -14.13
CA PRO A 64 12.52 30.58 -14.51
C PRO A 64 11.15 30.87 -15.14
N PRO A 65 10.61 32.09 -14.98
CA PRO A 65 9.29 32.47 -15.49
C PRO A 65 9.06 32.13 -16.96
N SER A 66 10.09 32.30 -17.80
CA SER A 66 10.02 32.02 -19.25
C SER A 66 9.82 30.55 -19.60
N LEU A 67 10.20 29.63 -18.71
CA LEU A 67 9.95 28.19 -18.88
C LEU A 67 8.71 27.75 -18.13
N TRP A 68 8.46 28.32 -16.96
CA TRP A 68 7.33 27.94 -16.13
C TRP A 68 6.00 28.26 -16.81
N THR A 69 5.86 29.41 -17.46
CA THR A 69 4.64 29.80 -18.18
C THR A 69 4.34 28.95 -19.42
N LEU A 70 5.31 28.17 -19.90
CA LEU A 70 5.11 27.21 -20.99
C LEU A 70 4.47 25.90 -20.51
N LEU A 71 4.45 25.64 -19.20
CA LEU A 71 3.79 24.47 -18.67
C LEU A 71 2.25 24.60 -18.83
N PRO A 72 1.54 23.49 -19.02
CA PRO A 72 0.08 23.52 -19.08
C PRO A 72 -0.56 24.08 -17.81
N GLU A 73 -1.72 24.72 -17.96
CA GLU A 73 -2.50 25.32 -16.86
C GLU A 73 -1.73 26.35 -16.01
N ARG A 74 -0.73 27.03 -16.59
CA ARG A 74 0.00 28.14 -15.93
C ARG A 74 -0.49 29.53 -16.34
N GLY A 75 -1.29 29.62 -17.39
CA GLY A 75 -1.86 30.87 -17.91
C GLY A 75 -2.63 31.68 -16.86
N PRO A 76 -3.65 31.11 -16.19
CA PRO A 76 -4.44 31.84 -15.19
C PRO A 76 -3.59 32.39 -14.02
N VAL A 77 -2.58 31.63 -13.59
CA VAL A 77 -1.68 32.07 -12.51
C VAL A 77 -0.76 33.20 -12.99
N ALA A 78 -0.22 33.09 -14.22
CA ALA A 78 0.59 34.14 -14.82
C ALA A 78 -0.20 35.44 -15.04
N GLU A 79 -1.47 35.34 -15.43
CA GLU A 79 -2.38 36.47 -15.54
C GLU A 79 -2.63 37.14 -14.19
N GLY A 80 -2.81 36.35 -13.12
CA GLY A 80 -2.93 36.87 -11.75
C GLY A 80 -1.72 37.71 -11.32
N PHE A 81 -0.50 37.27 -11.63
CA PHE A 81 0.72 38.06 -11.38
C PHE A 81 0.72 39.36 -12.19
N ALA A 82 0.36 39.30 -13.47
CA ALA A 82 0.30 40.47 -14.34
C ALA A 82 -0.73 41.51 -13.84
N LEU A 83 -1.91 41.07 -13.43
CA LEU A 83 -2.96 41.93 -12.84
C LEU A 83 -2.53 42.56 -11.52
N ALA A 84 -1.72 41.85 -10.72
CA ALA A 84 -1.15 42.38 -9.48
C ALA A 84 0.04 43.34 -9.73
N GLY A 85 0.49 43.52 -10.97
CA GLY A 85 1.69 44.30 -11.29
C GLY A 85 2.98 43.66 -10.77
N ILE A 86 2.98 42.34 -10.55
CA ILE A 86 4.10 41.59 -9.99
C ILE A 86 4.76 40.81 -11.14
N VAL A 87 6.09 40.91 -11.24
CA VAL A 87 6.87 40.03 -12.13
C VAL A 87 6.86 38.63 -11.52
N PRO A 88 6.40 37.58 -12.24
CA PRO A 88 6.36 36.22 -11.70
C PRO A 88 7.75 35.81 -11.17
N PRO A 89 7.85 35.30 -9.93
CA PRO A 89 9.10 34.78 -9.40
C PRO A 89 9.44 33.43 -10.08
N TRP A 90 10.60 32.88 -9.74
CA TRP A 90 10.89 31.49 -10.10
C TRP A 90 9.98 30.57 -9.30
N LEU A 91 9.22 29.74 -9.99
CA LEU A 91 8.17 28.91 -9.39
C LEU A 91 8.43 27.43 -9.64
N PRO A 92 8.15 26.56 -8.66
CA PRO A 92 8.27 25.11 -8.82
C PRO A 92 7.28 24.58 -9.87
N ILE A 93 7.56 23.38 -10.39
CA ILE A 93 6.64 22.68 -11.30
C ILE A 93 5.31 22.40 -10.58
N SER A 94 5.34 22.04 -9.29
CA SER A 94 4.14 21.83 -8.49
C SER A 94 3.33 23.11 -8.30
N LEU A 95 2.01 23.02 -8.48
CA LEU A 95 1.05 24.08 -8.13
C LEU A 95 0.76 24.15 -6.63
N ASP A 96 1.12 23.12 -5.87
CA ASP A 96 1.00 23.10 -4.40
C ASP A 96 2.29 22.54 -3.78
N PRO A 97 3.34 23.37 -3.65
CA PRO A 97 4.65 22.93 -3.16
C PRO A 97 4.59 22.41 -1.73
N ASP A 98 3.73 22.97 -0.88
CA ASP A 98 3.56 22.54 0.50
C ASP A 98 2.97 21.13 0.56
N ALA A 99 1.96 20.83 -0.28
CA ALA A 99 1.44 19.48 -0.40
C ALA A 99 2.47 18.49 -0.97
N THR A 100 3.29 18.92 -1.95
CA THR A 100 4.36 18.08 -2.50
C THR A 100 5.43 17.77 -1.45
N MET A 101 5.77 18.73 -0.59
CA MET A 101 6.62 18.50 0.58
C MET A 101 6.01 17.53 1.58
N ALA A 102 4.69 17.63 1.82
CA ALA A 102 3.98 16.68 2.68
C ALA A 102 4.00 15.25 2.11
N VAL A 103 3.89 15.10 0.78
CA VAL A 103 4.07 13.80 0.10
C VAL A 103 5.46 13.24 0.35
N LEU A 104 6.52 14.05 0.20
CA LEU A 104 7.90 13.62 0.50
C LEU A 104 8.06 13.15 1.94
N ALA A 105 7.50 13.89 2.90
CA ALA A 105 7.51 13.47 4.30
C ALA A 105 6.76 12.15 4.51
N GLY A 106 5.61 11.97 3.84
CA GLY A 106 4.85 10.70 3.83
C GLY A 106 5.64 9.52 3.29
N LEU A 107 6.47 9.74 2.25
CA LEU A 107 7.31 8.70 1.64
C LEU A 107 8.41 8.17 2.57
N LEU A 108 8.72 8.86 3.68
CA LEU A 108 9.64 8.33 4.70
C LEU A 108 9.17 6.96 5.23
N VAL A 109 7.85 6.76 5.36
CA VAL A 109 7.27 5.52 5.89
C VAL A 109 7.56 4.30 4.99
N PRO A 110 7.18 4.29 3.70
CA PRO A 110 7.54 3.19 2.81
C PRO A 110 9.06 3.07 2.60
N VAL A 111 9.82 4.18 2.53
CA VAL A 111 11.28 4.12 2.38
C VAL A 111 11.95 3.44 3.60
N ALA A 112 11.55 3.80 4.82
CA ALA A 112 11.99 3.14 6.04
C ALA A 112 11.59 1.65 6.06
N GLY A 113 10.38 1.36 5.60
CA GLY A 113 9.90 0.00 5.40
C GLY A 113 10.77 -0.82 4.47
N LEU A 114 11.19 -0.25 3.33
CA LEU A 114 12.01 -0.94 2.34
C LEU A 114 13.33 -1.41 2.95
N ALA A 115 14.01 -0.49 3.65
CA ALA A 115 15.27 -0.78 4.33
C ALA A 115 15.09 -1.83 5.46
N LEU A 116 14.02 -1.72 6.24
CA LEU A 116 13.70 -2.65 7.33
C LEU A 116 13.38 -4.06 6.80
N PHE A 117 12.47 -4.18 5.83
CA PHE A 117 11.99 -5.48 5.37
C PHE A 117 13.05 -6.22 4.53
N ALA A 118 13.92 -5.49 3.83
CA ALA A 118 15.03 -6.07 3.09
C ALA A 118 16.10 -6.68 4.02
N THR A 119 16.28 -6.13 5.23
CA THR A 119 17.23 -6.62 6.24
C THR A 119 16.63 -7.66 7.19
N THR A 120 15.33 -7.95 7.06
CA THR A 120 14.59 -8.75 8.04
C THR A 120 14.89 -10.25 7.94
N SER A 121 15.39 -10.82 9.05
CA SER A 121 15.62 -12.27 9.23
C SER A 121 14.33 -13.11 9.10
N GLN A 122 14.45 -14.44 9.01
CA GLN A 122 13.28 -15.33 8.95
C GLN A 122 12.38 -15.22 10.19
N ARG A 123 12.97 -14.99 11.39
CA ARG A 123 12.20 -14.73 12.61
C ARG A 123 11.45 -13.41 12.51
N GLY A 124 12.13 -12.35 12.06
CA GLY A 124 11.50 -11.04 11.87
C GLY A 124 10.39 -11.06 10.82
N LEU A 125 10.55 -11.86 9.75
CA LEU A 125 9.52 -12.06 8.74
C LEU A 125 8.27 -12.69 9.37
N ARG A 126 8.43 -13.76 10.16
CA ARG A 126 7.29 -14.38 10.86
C ARG A 126 6.61 -13.41 11.81
N LEU A 127 7.37 -12.58 12.53
CA LEU A 127 6.81 -11.54 13.40
C LEU A 127 6.03 -10.50 12.60
N MET A 128 6.52 -10.08 11.43
CA MET A 128 5.81 -9.19 10.52
C MET A 128 4.48 -9.80 10.07
N LEU A 129 4.49 -11.05 9.59
CA LEU A 129 3.28 -11.75 9.13
C LEU A 129 2.25 -11.88 10.26
N TRP A 130 2.68 -12.32 11.46
CA TRP A 130 1.81 -12.42 12.63
C TRP A 130 1.26 -11.07 13.05
N SER A 131 2.10 -10.04 13.10
CA SER A 131 1.66 -8.69 13.45
C SER A 131 0.58 -8.19 12.48
N LEU A 132 0.62 -8.60 11.20
CA LEU A 132 -0.30 -8.13 10.18
C LEU A 132 -1.64 -8.84 10.36
N VAL A 133 -1.61 -10.17 10.49
CA VAL A 133 -2.80 -10.98 10.75
C VAL A 133 -3.48 -10.55 12.06
N CYS A 134 -2.73 -10.40 13.14
CA CYS A 134 -3.28 -9.96 14.43
C CYS A 134 -3.86 -8.55 14.35
N ALA A 135 -3.17 -7.60 13.68
CA ALA A 135 -3.69 -6.26 13.49
C ALA A 135 -4.97 -6.24 12.62
N ALA A 136 -5.05 -7.10 11.60
CA ALA A 136 -6.24 -7.25 10.77
C ALA A 136 -7.43 -7.78 11.58
N ILE A 137 -7.23 -8.86 12.35
CA ILE A 137 -8.28 -9.41 13.23
C ILE A 137 -8.72 -8.38 14.27
N ALA A 138 -7.78 -7.72 14.95
CA ALA A 138 -8.09 -6.70 15.94
C ALA A 138 -8.87 -5.54 15.32
N SER A 139 -8.51 -5.11 14.10
CA SER A 139 -9.23 -4.06 13.38
C SER A 139 -10.63 -4.49 12.95
N ALA A 140 -10.82 -5.76 12.56
CA ALA A 140 -12.15 -6.29 12.26
C ALA A 140 -13.05 -6.38 13.51
N LEU A 141 -12.51 -6.83 14.64
CA LEU A 141 -13.23 -6.86 15.91
C LEU A 141 -13.61 -5.45 16.39
N LEU A 142 -12.68 -4.49 16.26
CA LEU A 142 -12.98 -3.08 16.52
C LEU A 142 -14.05 -2.55 15.57
N GLY A 143 -13.98 -2.89 14.28
CA GLY A 143 -15.00 -2.53 13.29
C GLY A 143 -16.38 -3.10 13.63
N LEU A 144 -16.45 -4.33 14.10
CA LEU A 144 -17.70 -4.93 14.60
C LEU A 144 -18.23 -4.17 15.83
N ALA A 145 -17.35 -3.86 16.80
CA ALA A 145 -17.74 -3.09 17.98
C ALA A 145 -18.24 -1.69 17.61
N GLN A 146 -17.61 -1.01 16.64
CA GLN A 146 -18.04 0.27 16.10
C GLN A 146 -19.44 0.20 15.48
N GLN A 147 -19.72 -0.87 14.73
CA GLN A 147 -21.02 -1.06 14.09
C GLN A 147 -22.13 -1.33 15.12
N LEU A 148 -21.83 -2.11 16.16
CA LEU A 148 -22.76 -2.40 17.26
C LEU A 148 -23.03 -1.19 18.17
N ALA A 149 -22.02 -0.33 18.37
CA ALA A 149 -22.14 0.86 19.22
C ALA A 149 -23.04 1.96 18.62
N GLY A 150 -23.18 2.00 17.29
CA GLY A 150 -23.96 3.03 16.60
C GLY A 150 -23.23 4.36 16.41
N GLU A 151 -23.87 5.25 15.65
CA GLU A 151 -23.32 6.56 15.26
C GLU A 151 -23.15 7.53 16.44
N GLY A 152 -22.16 8.41 16.36
CA GLY A 152 -21.92 9.47 17.36
C GLY A 152 -21.21 9.01 18.65
N THR A 153 -20.78 7.75 18.72
CA THR A 153 -20.03 7.22 19.86
C THR A 153 -18.53 7.53 19.76
N ALA A 154 -17.85 7.62 20.90
CA ALA A 154 -16.39 7.82 20.97
C ALA A 154 -15.58 6.71 20.26
N LEU A 155 -16.20 5.56 19.97
CA LEU A 155 -15.59 4.46 19.23
C LEU A 155 -15.51 4.70 17.72
N GLN A 156 -16.20 5.72 17.20
CA GLN A 156 -16.20 6.09 15.78
C GLN A 156 -15.49 7.43 15.54
N PRO A 157 -14.15 7.50 15.69
CA PRO A 157 -13.40 8.76 15.50
C PRO A 157 -13.50 9.31 14.06
N TYR A 158 -13.92 8.47 13.10
CA TYR A 158 -14.07 8.82 11.68
C TYR A 158 -15.53 8.84 11.20
N ALA A 159 -16.50 9.01 12.12
CA ALA A 159 -17.94 9.01 11.80
C ALA A 159 -18.34 9.98 10.67
N LEU A 160 -17.60 11.08 10.50
CA LEU A 160 -17.82 12.07 9.44
C LEU A 160 -17.70 11.50 8.01
N THR A 161 -16.87 10.47 7.81
CA THR A 161 -16.59 9.91 6.47
C THR A 161 -17.26 8.55 6.24
N ASN A 162 -17.57 7.82 7.32
CA ASN A 162 -18.11 6.46 7.24
C ASN A 162 -19.14 6.24 8.36
N PRO A 163 -20.27 6.97 8.36
CA PRO A 163 -21.26 6.89 9.43
C PRO A 163 -21.85 5.48 9.53
N GLY A 164 -21.81 4.92 10.74
CA GLY A 164 -22.37 3.60 11.04
C GLY A 164 -21.65 2.41 10.38
N LYS A 165 -20.46 2.60 9.79
CA LYS A 165 -19.70 1.54 9.11
C LYS A 165 -18.54 1.02 9.97
N ALA A 166 -18.21 -0.26 9.78
CA ALA A 166 -17.03 -0.87 10.35
C ALA A 166 -15.76 -0.35 9.66
N THR A 167 -14.98 0.47 10.37
CA THR A 167 -13.75 1.11 9.85
C THR A 167 -12.49 0.67 10.60
N GLY A 168 -12.65 0.12 11.81
CA GLY A 168 -11.55 -0.35 12.63
C GLY A 168 -10.60 0.80 12.96
N LEU A 169 -9.31 0.61 12.63
CA LEU A 169 -8.26 1.63 12.80
C LEU A 169 -8.11 2.55 11.57
N PHE A 170 -8.90 2.36 10.52
CA PHE A 170 -8.83 3.16 9.31
C PHE A 170 -9.92 4.22 9.28
N ALA A 171 -9.69 5.31 8.55
CA ALA A 171 -10.74 6.29 8.27
C ALA A 171 -11.72 5.82 7.19
N ASN A 172 -11.27 4.93 6.30
CA ASN A 172 -12.05 4.41 5.18
C ASN A 172 -12.29 2.90 5.35
N ARG A 173 -13.56 2.47 5.29
CA ARG A 173 -13.98 1.05 5.38
C ARG A 173 -13.30 0.17 4.32
N ASN A 174 -13.04 0.71 3.14
CA ASN A 174 -12.36 0.00 2.05
C ASN A 174 -10.88 -0.24 2.39
N HIS A 175 -10.25 0.64 3.17
CA HIS A 175 -8.86 0.43 3.62
C HIS A 175 -8.79 -0.66 4.69
N LEU A 176 -9.76 -0.74 5.60
CA LEU A 176 -9.91 -1.90 6.50
C LEU A 176 -10.08 -3.19 5.71
N ALA A 177 -10.99 -3.20 4.73
CA ALA A 177 -11.18 -4.35 3.85
C ALA A 177 -9.86 -4.74 3.16
N THR A 178 -9.09 -3.77 2.68
CA THR A 178 -7.77 -4.01 2.08
C THR A 178 -6.82 -4.68 3.06
N LEU A 179 -6.70 -4.18 4.30
CA LEU A 179 -5.85 -4.80 5.32
C LEU A 179 -6.22 -6.28 5.55
N LEU A 180 -7.53 -6.58 5.64
CA LEU A 180 -8.02 -7.94 5.84
C LEU A 180 -7.70 -8.84 4.66
N VAL A 181 -7.88 -8.37 3.42
CA VAL A 181 -7.54 -9.13 2.21
C VAL A 181 -6.01 -9.35 2.11
N LEU A 182 -5.20 -8.36 2.50
CA LEU A 182 -3.73 -8.52 2.56
C LEU A 182 -3.29 -9.57 3.59
N ALA A 183 -4.07 -9.78 4.65
CA ALA A 183 -3.78 -10.80 5.67
C ALA A 183 -4.04 -12.24 5.19
N VAL A 184 -4.87 -12.43 4.16
CA VAL A 184 -5.21 -13.75 3.61
C VAL A 184 -3.99 -14.54 3.13
N PRO A 185 -3.14 -14.04 2.20
CA PRO A 185 -1.94 -14.77 1.80
C PRO A 185 -0.92 -14.92 2.93
N CYS A 186 -0.87 -14.00 3.89
CA CYS A 186 -0.01 -14.12 5.08
C CYS A 186 -0.44 -15.27 5.99
N ALA A 187 -1.76 -15.46 6.19
CA ALA A 187 -2.32 -16.57 6.92
C ALA A 187 -1.92 -17.91 6.30
N VAL A 188 -2.04 -18.04 4.97
CA VAL A 188 -1.60 -19.25 4.26
C VAL A 188 -0.11 -19.52 4.47
N LEU A 189 0.72 -18.48 4.32
CA LEU A 189 2.17 -18.59 4.47
C LEU A 189 2.57 -19.04 5.90
N LEU A 190 1.97 -18.47 6.93
CA LEU A 190 2.22 -18.83 8.35
C LEU A 190 1.86 -20.28 8.67
N PHE A 191 0.84 -20.82 8.01
CA PHE A 191 0.29 -22.16 8.25
C PHE A 191 0.57 -23.15 7.09
N SER A 192 1.57 -22.87 6.27
CA SER A 192 1.97 -23.68 5.10
C SER A 192 2.57 -25.07 5.42
N GLY A 193 2.80 -25.38 6.70
CA GLY A 193 3.38 -26.65 7.14
C GLY A 193 2.42 -27.85 7.15
N PRO A 194 2.93 -29.09 7.21
CA PRO A 194 2.10 -30.29 7.31
C PRO A 194 1.22 -30.25 8.57
N GLY A 195 -0.05 -30.65 8.43
CA GLY A 195 -1.03 -30.64 9.52
C GLY A 195 -1.60 -29.28 9.89
N LYS A 196 -1.15 -28.18 9.27
CA LYS A 196 -1.59 -26.81 9.59
C LYS A 196 -2.67 -26.23 8.66
N ARG A 197 -3.15 -27.03 7.71
CA ARG A 197 -4.09 -26.59 6.66
C ARG A 197 -5.45 -26.16 7.20
N LEU A 198 -5.94 -26.81 8.26
CA LEU A 198 -7.23 -26.44 8.86
C LEU A 198 -7.16 -25.06 9.52
N GLN A 199 -6.05 -24.77 10.21
CA GLN A 199 -5.79 -23.46 10.81
C GLN A 199 -5.68 -22.38 9.73
N ALA A 200 -4.98 -22.67 8.62
CA ALA A 200 -4.92 -21.77 7.47
C ALA A 200 -6.32 -21.48 6.92
N ALA A 201 -7.11 -22.53 6.63
CA ALA A 201 -8.46 -22.41 6.10
C ALA A 201 -9.40 -21.63 7.03
N ALA A 202 -9.42 -21.97 8.33
CA ALA A 202 -10.24 -21.28 9.32
C ALA A 202 -9.89 -19.79 9.43
N LEU A 203 -8.59 -19.47 9.41
CA LEU A 203 -8.14 -18.08 9.47
C LEU A 203 -8.48 -17.30 8.19
N VAL A 204 -8.30 -17.90 7.01
CA VAL A 204 -8.71 -17.30 5.74
C VAL A 204 -10.22 -17.02 5.74
N THR A 205 -11.04 -17.99 6.15
CA THR A 205 -12.49 -17.81 6.24
C THR A 205 -12.86 -16.70 7.21
N GLY A 206 -12.24 -16.64 8.40
CA GLY A 206 -12.48 -15.57 9.38
C GLY A 206 -12.10 -14.18 8.85
N LEU A 207 -10.98 -14.05 8.14
CA LEU A 207 -10.57 -12.79 7.51
C LEU A 207 -11.54 -12.35 6.43
N VAL A 208 -12.03 -13.27 5.59
CA VAL A 208 -13.02 -12.97 4.55
C VAL A 208 -14.37 -12.60 5.16
N ALA A 209 -14.78 -13.26 6.25
CA ALA A 209 -15.95 -12.84 7.02
C ALA A 209 -15.77 -11.41 7.57
N GLY A 210 -14.58 -11.07 8.04
CA GLY A 210 -14.23 -9.70 8.42
C GLY A 210 -14.39 -8.70 7.27
N VAL A 211 -13.98 -9.05 6.05
CA VAL A 211 -14.16 -8.19 4.86
C VAL A 211 -15.64 -7.96 4.59
N VAL A 212 -16.45 -9.01 4.72
CA VAL A 212 -17.90 -8.91 4.57
C VAL A 212 -18.52 -7.90 5.54
N LEU A 213 -18.07 -7.87 6.80
CA LEU A 213 -18.55 -6.92 7.82
C LEU A 213 -18.27 -5.46 7.47
N THR A 214 -17.25 -5.18 6.65
CA THR A 214 -16.95 -3.80 6.22
C THR A 214 -18.00 -3.22 5.26
N GLY A 215 -18.77 -4.07 4.58
CA GLY A 215 -19.67 -3.65 3.49
C GLY A 215 -18.95 -3.14 2.24
N SER A 216 -17.62 -3.32 2.11
CA SER A 216 -16.86 -2.91 0.94
C SER A 216 -17.08 -3.86 -0.25
N LYS A 217 -17.80 -3.40 -1.29
CA LYS A 217 -18.04 -4.19 -2.51
C LYS A 217 -16.74 -4.58 -3.22
N ALA A 218 -15.82 -3.63 -3.38
CA ALA A 218 -14.50 -3.87 -3.96
C ALA A 218 -13.68 -4.84 -3.08
N GLY A 219 -13.70 -4.62 -1.76
CA GLY A 219 -13.06 -5.52 -0.79
C GLY A 219 -13.57 -6.95 -0.89
N MET A 220 -14.88 -7.18 -1.01
CA MET A 220 -15.46 -8.52 -1.19
C MET A 220 -14.99 -9.19 -2.48
N GLY A 221 -14.93 -8.46 -3.59
CA GLY A 221 -14.40 -8.98 -4.86
C GLY A 221 -12.93 -9.39 -4.74
N LEU A 222 -12.11 -8.55 -4.11
CA LEU A 222 -10.69 -8.84 -3.88
C LEU A 222 -10.49 -9.98 -2.88
N ALA A 223 -11.31 -10.06 -1.83
CA ALA A 223 -11.32 -11.16 -0.88
C ALA A 223 -11.61 -12.49 -1.57
N LEU A 224 -12.56 -12.52 -2.51
CA LEU A 224 -12.87 -13.71 -3.26
C LEU A 224 -11.65 -14.17 -4.08
N ILE A 225 -11.03 -13.27 -4.85
CA ILE A 225 -9.83 -13.59 -5.64
C ILE A 225 -8.70 -14.09 -4.74
N ALA A 226 -8.42 -13.38 -3.65
CA ALA A 226 -7.36 -13.74 -2.71
C ALA A 226 -7.63 -15.09 -2.05
N ALA A 227 -8.86 -15.35 -1.61
CA ALA A 227 -9.28 -16.64 -1.05
C ALA A 227 -9.17 -17.75 -2.09
N THR A 228 -9.53 -17.49 -3.34
CA THR A 228 -9.44 -18.50 -4.41
C THR A 228 -8.02 -18.95 -4.65
N ILE A 229 -7.10 -18.00 -4.82
CA ILE A 229 -5.68 -18.29 -4.99
C ILE A 229 -5.13 -19.00 -3.74
N SER A 230 -5.56 -18.56 -2.55
CA SER A 230 -5.11 -19.10 -1.27
C SER A 230 -5.56 -20.53 -1.02
N PHE A 231 -6.81 -20.89 -1.33
CA PHE A 231 -7.30 -22.26 -1.22
C PHE A 231 -6.69 -23.18 -2.27
N ALA A 232 -6.51 -22.70 -3.50
CA ALA A 232 -5.76 -23.45 -4.52
C ALA A 232 -4.33 -23.74 -4.05
N TRP A 233 -3.67 -22.78 -3.41
CA TRP A 233 -2.35 -22.96 -2.82
C TRP A 233 -2.35 -23.95 -1.65
N ILE A 234 -3.34 -23.89 -0.74
CA ILE A 234 -3.50 -24.87 0.36
C ILE A 234 -3.72 -26.30 -0.21
N ALA A 235 -4.46 -26.41 -1.31
CA ALA A 235 -4.82 -27.68 -1.96
C ALA A 235 -3.72 -28.25 -2.87
N ALA A 236 -2.77 -27.45 -3.36
CA ALA A 236 -1.75 -27.90 -4.32
C ALA A 236 -0.94 -29.14 -3.88
N PRO A 237 -0.57 -29.32 -2.59
CA PRO A 237 0.14 -30.51 -2.12
C PRO A 237 -0.81 -31.54 -1.44
N ALA A 238 -2.11 -31.56 -1.77
CA ALA A 238 -3.13 -32.26 -0.99
C ALA A 238 -3.44 -33.71 -1.40
N ARG A 239 -3.69 -34.57 -0.39
CA ARG A 239 -4.51 -35.79 -0.53
C ARG A 239 -5.99 -35.38 -0.67
N ALA A 240 -6.81 -36.22 -1.32
CA ALA A 240 -8.20 -35.96 -1.69
C ALA A 240 -9.04 -35.25 -0.60
N HIS A 241 -8.94 -35.68 0.67
CA HIS A 241 -9.69 -35.08 1.78
C HIS A 241 -9.38 -33.59 2.04
N SER A 242 -8.12 -33.17 1.93
CA SER A 242 -7.74 -31.74 2.10
C SER A 242 -8.07 -30.87 0.89
N ALA A 243 -8.20 -31.47 -0.31
CA ALA A 243 -8.72 -30.77 -1.48
C ALA A 243 -10.22 -30.51 -1.33
N TRP A 244 -10.99 -31.49 -0.83
CA TRP A 244 -12.42 -31.33 -0.57
C TRP A 244 -12.72 -30.23 0.45
N LEU A 245 -11.96 -30.14 1.55
CA LEU A 245 -12.14 -29.07 2.53
C LEU A 245 -11.82 -27.67 1.96
N ALA A 246 -10.80 -27.57 1.10
CA ALA A 246 -10.48 -26.32 0.41
C ALA A 246 -11.58 -25.92 -0.59
N LEU A 247 -12.16 -26.89 -1.30
CA LEU A 247 -13.30 -26.67 -2.21
C LEU A 247 -14.58 -26.30 -1.46
N LEU A 248 -14.85 -26.91 -0.30
CA LEU A 248 -15.97 -26.55 0.56
C LEU A 248 -15.82 -25.14 1.14
N GLY A 249 -14.60 -24.79 1.59
CA GLY A 249 -14.26 -23.44 2.03
C GLY A 249 -14.42 -22.40 0.91
N MET A 250 -13.99 -22.74 -0.30
CA MET A 250 -14.20 -21.91 -1.49
C MET A 250 -15.68 -21.70 -1.78
N GLY A 251 -16.47 -22.79 -1.82
CA GLY A 251 -17.89 -22.75 -2.14
C GLY A 251 -18.71 -21.98 -1.11
N THR A 252 -18.37 -22.10 0.18
CA THR A 252 -19.00 -21.31 1.25
C THR A 252 -18.64 -19.83 1.14
N ILE A 253 -17.38 -19.48 0.87
CA ILE A 253 -17.00 -18.09 0.64
C ILE A 253 -17.73 -17.53 -0.58
N LEU A 254 -17.66 -18.21 -1.72
CA LEU A 254 -18.38 -17.83 -2.94
C LEU A 254 -19.88 -17.61 -2.69
N GLY A 255 -20.53 -18.53 -1.97
CA GLY A 255 -21.95 -18.45 -1.65
C GLY A 255 -22.28 -17.27 -0.74
N VAL A 256 -21.51 -17.06 0.34
CA VAL A 256 -21.74 -15.97 1.30
C VAL A 256 -21.40 -14.62 0.71
N THR A 257 -20.22 -14.46 0.10
CA THR A 257 -19.81 -13.20 -0.51
C THR A 257 -20.67 -12.88 -1.72
N GLY A 258 -20.99 -13.87 -2.57
CA GLY A 258 -21.85 -13.68 -3.74
C GLY A 258 -23.28 -13.34 -3.36
N GLY A 259 -23.87 -14.07 -2.41
CA GLY A 259 -25.22 -13.80 -1.91
C GLY A 259 -25.34 -12.43 -1.24
N LEU A 260 -24.36 -12.05 -0.41
CA LEU A 260 -24.35 -10.73 0.20
C LEU A 260 -24.05 -9.62 -0.82
N TRP A 261 -23.15 -9.85 -1.77
CA TRP A 261 -22.88 -8.88 -2.84
C TRP A 261 -24.14 -8.62 -3.66
N LEU A 262 -24.90 -9.66 -4.01
CA LEU A 262 -26.19 -9.53 -4.69
C LEU A 262 -27.21 -8.78 -3.83
N ALA A 263 -27.30 -9.09 -2.52
CA ALA A 263 -28.17 -8.38 -1.61
C ALA A 263 -27.82 -6.88 -1.48
N LEU A 264 -26.52 -6.55 -1.48
CA LEU A 264 -26.02 -5.19 -1.42
C LEU A 264 -26.04 -4.48 -2.79
N ALA A 265 -26.02 -5.21 -3.90
CA ALA A 265 -26.12 -4.65 -5.25
C ALA A 265 -27.52 -4.07 -5.52
N GLY A 266 -28.55 -4.62 -4.87
CA GLY A 266 -29.91 -4.07 -4.90
C GLY A 266 -30.07 -2.74 -4.15
N ASN A 267 -29.17 -2.42 -3.21
CA ASN A 267 -29.17 -1.13 -2.52
C ASN A 267 -28.50 -0.08 -3.41
N LYS A 268 -29.31 0.80 -4.00
CA LYS A 268 -28.82 2.01 -4.64
C LYS A 268 -28.07 2.85 -3.59
N PRO A 269 -26.86 3.36 -3.90
CA PRO A 269 -26.20 4.34 -3.04
C PRO A 269 -27.17 5.49 -2.72
N ALA A 270 -27.06 6.06 -1.52
CA ALA A 270 -27.87 7.21 -1.17
C ALA A 270 -27.65 8.34 -2.20
N PRO A 271 -28.72 9.00 -2.69
CA PRO A 271 -28.60 10.13 -3.60
C PRO A 271 -27.61 11.17 -3.09
N GLY A 272 -26.59 11.51 -3.87
CA GLY A 272 -25.57 12.50 -3.50
C GLY A 272 -24.48 12.00 -2.54
N GLY A 273 -24.46 10.71 -2.19
CA GLY A 273 -23.40 10.11 -1.38
C GLY A 273 -22.12 9.86 -2.17
N GLU A 274 -20.98 9.88 -1.47
CA GLU A 274 -19.63 9.65 -2.02
C GLU A 274 -19.56 8.47 -3.02
N GLU A 275 -20.12 7.30 -2.69
CA GLU A 275 -20.09 6.10 -3.54
C GLU A 275 -20.78 6.31 -4.91
N GLN A 276 -21.82 7.15 -4.98
CA GLN A 276 -22.47 7.51 -6.24
C GLN A 276 -21.64 8.50 -7.06
N GLN A 277 -20.90 9.38 -6.39
CA GLN A 277 -20.12 10.45 -7.02
C GLN A 277 -18.78 9.97 -7.59
N ARG A 278 -18.26 8.81 -7.16
CA ARG A 278 -16.94 8.30 -7.59
C ARG A 278 -16.71 8.30 -9.11
N PRO A 279 -17.62 7.82 -9.97
CA PRO A 279 -17.38 7.85 -11.42
C PRO A 279 -17.21 9.26 -11.97
N PHE A 280 -17.96 10.23 -11.44
CA PHE A 280 -17.84 11.64 -11.80
C PHE A 280 -16.52 12.23 -11.31
N ILE A 281 -16.15 11.97 -10.05
CA ILE A 281 -14.86 12.40 -9.49
C ILE A 281 -13.70 11.87 -10.34
N ILE A 282 -13.73 10.59 -10.74
CA ILE A 282 -12.68 9.99 -11.58
C ILE A 282 -12.65 10.65 -12.97
N ALA A 283 -13.82 10.87 -13.59
CA ALA A 283 -13.90 11.51 -14.91
C ALA A 283 -13.36 12.95 -14.87
N THR A 284 -13.76 13.75 -13.88
CA THR A 284 -13.26 15.10 -13.65
C THR A 284 -11.76 15.11 -13.39
N THR A 285 -11.25 14.14 -12.61
CA THR A 285 -9.81 13.98 -12.36
C THR A 285 -9.04 13.67 -13.65
N LEU A 286 -9.59 12.82 -14.52
CA LEU A 286 -8.96 12.48 -15.80
C LEU A 286 -8.99 13.66 -16.78
N GLN A 287 -10.05 14.48 -16.76
CA GLN A 287 -10.09 15.73 -17.50
C GLN A 287 -8.99 16.68 -17.02
N ALA A 288 -8.91 16.93 -15.71
CA ALA A 288 -7.84 17.74 -15.13
C ALA A 288 -6.44 17.18 -15.47
N ALA A 289 -6.28 15.85 -15.46
CA ALA A 289 -5.03 15.21 -15.83
C ALA A 289 -4.66 15.44 -17.30
N SER A 290 -5.65 15.44 -18.20
CA SER A 290 -5.46 15.75 -19.62
C SER A 290 -4.93 17.17 -19.81
N ASP A 291 -5.53 18.14 -19.14
CA ASP A 291 -5.15 19.55 -19.27
C ASP A 291 -3.76 19.83 -18.67
N HIS A 292 -3.38 19.11 -17.60
CA HIS A 292 -2.06 19.24 -16.98
C HIS A 292 -0.97 18.35 -17.62
N PHE A 293 -1.29 17.56 -18.65
CA PHE A 293 -0.34 16.68 -19.32
C PHE A 293 0.65 17.48 -20.19
N PRO A 294 1.96 17.18 -20.22
CA PRO A 294 2.63 16.00 -19.65
C PRO A 294 3.27 16.21 -18.27
N ALA A 295 3.28 17.43 -17.73
CA ALA A 295 4.05 17.76 -16.52
C ALA A 295 3.35 17.33 -15.22
N GLY A 296 2.02 17.27 -15.24
CA GLY A 296 1.18 17.11 -14.06
C GLY A 296 1.05 18.39 -13.24
N SER A 297 0.21 18.35 -12.21
CA SER A 297 -0.10 19.48 -11.35
C SER A 297 0.75 19.57 -10.08
N GLY A 298 1.47 18.51 -9.72
CA GLY A 298 2.27 18.41 -8.49
C GLY A 298 1.74 17.35 -7.51
N GLY A 299 2.63 16.60 -6.88
CA GLY A 299 2.26 15.61 -5.85
C GLY A 299 1.49 16.25 -4.70
N GLY A 300 0.35 15.67 -4.33
CA GLY A 300 -0.52 16.17 -3.26
C GLY A 300 -1.45 17.32 -3.68
N SER A 301 -1.34 17.82 -4.92
CA SER A 301 -2.14 18.98 -5.37
C SER A 301 -3.58 18.65 -5.73
N PHE A 302 -3.98 17.36 -5.70
CA PHE A 302 -5.30 16.87 -6.11
C PHE A 302 -6.44 17.77 -5.63
N LEU A 303 -6.52 18.03 -4.31
CA LEU A 303 -7.63 18.78 -3.72
C LEU A 303 -7.76 20.19 -4.32
N ARG A 304 -6.65 20.93 -4.40
CA ARG A 304 -6.67 22.30 -4.91
C ARG A 304 -7.00 22.34 -6.39
N VAL A 305 -6.45 21.42 -7.17
CA VAL A 305 -6.65 21.41 -8.62
C VAL A 305 -8.06 20.96 -8.95
N TYR A 306 -8.53 19.88 -8.33
CA TYR A 306 -9.87 19.33 -8.56
C TYR A 306 -10.98 20.37 -8.33
N GLN A 307 -10.84 21.23 -7.30
CA GLN A 307 -11.81 22.30 -7.00
C GLN A 307 -12.02 23.30 -8.15
N HIS A 308 -11.07 23.45 -9.08
CA HIS A 308 -11.24 24.30 -10.25
C HIS A 308 -12.06 23.64 -11.37
N TYR A 309 -12.19 22.31 -11.32
CA TYR A 309 -12.92 21.50 -12.30
C TYR A 309 -14.29 21.04 -11.80
N GLU A 310 -14.53 21.17 -10.50
CA GLU A 310 -15.80 20.81 -9.88
C GLU A 310 -16.89 21.81 -10.28
N ASP A 311 -18.05 21.31 -10.74
CA ASP A 311 -19.22 22.15 -10.95
C ASP A 311 -19.75 22.65 -9.59
N PRO A 312 -19.74 23.97 -9.32
CA PRO A 312 -20.24 24.51 -8.06
C PRO A 312 -21.72 24.17 -7.80
N ALA A 313 -22.52 23.91 -8.84
CA ALA A 313 -23.92 23.53 -8.72
C ALA A 313 -24.12 22.07 -8.28
N GLU A 314 -23.13 21.21 -8.53
CA GLU A 314 -23.14 19.79 -8.14
C GLU A 314 -22.20 19.49 -6.94
N ALA A 315 -21.55 20.53 -6.42
CA ALA A 315 -20.62 20.42 -5.31
C ALA A 315 -21.33 19.91 -4.05
N SER A 316 -20.82 18.80 -3.51
CA SER A 316 -21.35 18.21 -2.28
C SER A 316 -20.71 18.86 -1.07
N PRO A 317 -21.43 19.04 0.05
CA PRO A 317 -20.81 19.44 1.32
C PRO A 317 -19.88 18.36 1.91
N GLN A 318 -19.80 17.17 1.30
CA GLN A 318 -18.89 16.10 1.70
C GLN A 318 -17.45 16.42 1.29
N TYR A 319 -16.55 16.38 2.27
CA TYR A 319 -15.13 16.64 2.08
C TYR A 319 -14.47 15.57 1.18
N ARG A 320 -13.99 15.98 0.01
CA ARG A 320 -13.28 15.11 -0.94
C ARG A 320 -11.78 15.25 -0.73
N ASN A 321 -11.11 14.18 -0.34
CA ASN A 321 -9.66 14.19 -0.09
C ASN A 321 -8.83 13.63 -1.25
N HIS A 322 -9.40 12.72 -2.06
CA HIS A 322 -8.71 11.99 -3.14
C HIS A 322 -9.68 11.57 -4.25
N ALA A 323 -9.13 11.15 -5.39
CA ALA A 323 -9.90 10.80 -6.59
C ALA A 323 -10.68 9.47 -6.49
N HIS A 324 -10.48 8.68 -5.43
CA HIS A 324 -10.92 7.28 -5.38
C HIS A 324 -10.42 6.43 -6.55
N ASN A 325 -9.27 6.79 -7.08
CA ASN A 325 -8.52 6.06 -8.10
C ASN A 325 -7.07 6.56 -8.08
N ASP A 326 -6.15 5.76 -7.53
CA ASP A 326 -4.74 6.13 -7.45
C ASP A 326 -4.14 6.39 -8.83
N TYR A 327 -4.58 5.69 -9.88
CA TYR A 327 -4.04 5.88 -11.24
C TYR A 327 -4.43 7.24 -11.82
N ALA A 328 -5.70 7.62 -11.73
CA ALA A 328 -6.18 8.93 -12.19
C ALA A 328 -5.49 10.06 -11.41
N GLU A 329 -5.33 9.91 -10.10
CA GLU A 329 -4.65 10.89 -9.26
C GLU A 329 -3.15 10.98 -9.57
N VAL A 330 -2.46 9.86 -9.78
CA VAL A 330 -1.04 9.86 -10.19
C VAL A 330 -0.85 10.49 -11.58
N LEU A 331 -1.79 10.27 -12.51
CA LEU A 331 -1.76 10.91 -13.82
C LEU A 331 -1.95 12.43 -13.70
N LEU A 332 -2.88 12.89 -12.87
CA LEU A 332 -3.06 14.31 -12.60
C LEU A 332 -1.80 14.92 -11.97
N GLU A 333 -1.30 14.29 -10.90
CA GLU A 333 -0.23 14.85 -10.09
C GLU A 333 1.13 14.81 -10.78
N TYR A 334 1.44 13.76 -11.56
CA TYR A 334 2.77 13.50 -12.10
C TYR A 334 2.83 13.33 -13.63
N GLY A 335 1.70 13.44 -14.33
CA GLY A 335 1.61 13.44 -15.78
C GLY A 335 2.27 12.22 -16.44
N ALA A 336 3.05 12.47 -17.48
CA ALA A 336 3.70 11.43 -18.28
C ALA A 336 4.68 10.58 -17.47
N LEU A 337 5.44 11.18 -16.56
CA LEU A 337 6.38 10.45 -15.72
C LEU A 337 5.67 9.55 -14.70
N GLY A 338 4.53 10.01 -14.16
CA GLY A 338 3.63 9.18 -13.36
C GLY A 338 3.10 7.98 -14.13
N ALA A 339 2.64 8.19 -15.37
CA ALA A 339 2.17 7.12 -16.25
C ALA A 339 3.26 6.05 -16.49
N LEU A 340 4.48 6.49 -16.80
CA LEU A 340 5.61 5.59 -16.99
C LEU A 340 5.94 4.79 -15.73
N LEU A 341 5.87 5.42 -14.56
CA LEU A 341 6.11 4.75 -13.28
C LEU A 341 5.04 3.69 -12.99
N ILE A 342 3.76 3.99 -13.25
CA ILE A 342 2.66 3.02 -13.14
C ILE A 342 2.95 1.79 -14.03
N LEU A 343 3.27 2.02 -15.30
CA LEU A 343 3.58 0.95 -16.25
C LEU A 343 4.80 0.13 -15.81
N ALA A 344 5.84 0.78 -15.30
CA ALA A 344 7.04 0.12 -14.79
C ALA A 344 6.73 -0.77 -13.57
N VAL A 345 5.92 -0.29 -12.62
CA VAL A 345 5.50 -1.05 -11.44
C VAL A 345 4.63 -2.24 -11.84
N ILE A 346 3.65 -2.06 -12.73
CA ILE A 346 2.79 -3.15 -13.21
C ILE A 346 3.62 -4.19 -13.98
N GLY A 347 4.50 -3.76 -14.88
CA GLY A 347 5.37 -4.67 -15.64
C GLY A 347 6.33 -5.44 -14.73
N TRP A 348 6.90 -4.77 -13.72
CA TRP A 348 7.73 -5.43 -12.71
C TRP A 348 6.92 -6.43 -11.88
N TRP A 349 5.73 -6.05 -11.40
CA TRP A 349 4.84 -6.95 -10.65
C TRP A 349 4.45 -8.17 -11.48
N ALA A 350 4.08 -8.00 -12.75
CA ALA A 350 3.73 -9.09 -13.64
C ALA A 350 4.89 -10.07 -13.82
N ARG A 351 6.12 -9.56 -13.97
CA ARG A 351 7.32 -10.39 -13.99
C ARG A 351 7.54 -11.13 -12.68
N GLN A 352 7.41 -10.48 -11.53
CA GLN A 352 7.55 -11.15 -10.24
C GLN A 352 6.47 -12.22 -10.04
N ALA A 353 5.24 -11.98 -10.47
CA ALA A 353 4.17 -12.97 -10.42
C ALA A 353 4.52 -14.19 -11.26
N GLN A 354 4.95 -14.01 -12.51
CA GLN A 354 5.40 -15.12 -13.37
C GLN A 354 6.53 -15.92 -12.72
N VAL A 355 7.55 -15.25 -12.15
CA VAL A 355 8.67 -15.92 -11.48
C VAL A 355 8.20 -16.68 -10.24
N ALA A 356 7.37 -16.06 -9.39
CA ALA A 356 6.87 -16.66 -8.16
C ALA A 356 6.04 -17.94 -8.39
N TRP A 357 5.26 -17.98 -9.48
CA TRP A 357 4.42 -19.13 -9.81
C TRP A 357 5.15 -20.23 -10.58
N ARG A 358 6.19 -19.89 -11.36
CA ARG A 358 6.99 -20.87 -12.09
C ARG A 358 8.09 -21.51 -11.25
N GLY A 359 8.58 -20.81 -10.23
CA GLY A 359 9.66 -21.30 -9.40
C GLY A 359 9.22 -22.14 -8.20
N GLN A 360 10.17 -22.93 -7.69
CA GLN A 360 10.04 -23.80 -6.54
C GLN A 360 11.30 -23.68 -5.66
N GLY A 361 11.17 -24.05 -4.38
CA GLY A 361 12.27 -23.99 -3.41
C GLY A 361 12.14 -22.83 -2.41
N PRO A 362 13.18 -22.58 -1.61
CA PRO A 362 13.15 -21.57 -0.55
C PRO A 362 12.82 -20.16 -1.08
N GLY A 363 11.99 -19.41 -0.35
CA GLY A 363 11.64 -18.02 -0.72
C GLY A 363 10.51 -17.87 -1.74
N PHE A 364 10.11 -18.94 -2.46
CA PHE A 364 9.04 -18.87 -3.44
C PHE A 364 7.64 -18.80 -2.82
N ALA A 365 7.44 -19.37 -1.63
CA ALA A 365 6.18 -19.22 -0.90
C ALA A 365 5.97 -17.75 -0.48
N GLU A 366 7.01 -17.13 0.06
CA GLU A 366 7.07 -15.72 0.39
C GLU A 366 6.84 -14.85 -0.85
N ALA A 367 7.47 -15.20 -1.98
CA ALA A 367 7.28 -14.49 -3.25
C ALA A 367 5.83 -14.52 -3.71
N ARG A 368 5.16 -15.68 -3.64
CA ARG A 368 3.73 -15.82 -3.98
C ARG A 368 2.85 -14.96 -3.07
N ALA A 369 3.09 -14.97 -1.76
CA ALA A 369 2.36 -14.11 -0.84
C ALA A 369 2.56 -12.62 -1.19
N GLY A 370 3.80 -12.20 -1.45
CA GLY A 370 4.13 -10.83 -1.84
C GLY A 370 3.45 -10.36 -3.13
N VAL A 371 3.46 -11.19 -4.19
CA VAL A 371 2.79 -10.82 -5.47
C VAL A 371 1.28 -10.80 -5.35
N ILE A 372 0.68 -11.65 -4.51
CA ILE A 372 -0.77 -11.61 -4.22
C ILE A 372 -1.09 -10.30 -3.48
N MET A 373 -0.35 -9.97 -2.42
CA MET A 373 -0.53 -8.73 -1.65
C MET A 373 -0.39 -7.48 -2.53
N LEU A 374 0.67 -7.40 -3.35
CA LEU A 374 0.84 -6.29 -4.29
C LEU A 374 -0.27 -6.25 -5.34
N GLY A 375 -0.68 -7.40 -5.86
CA GLY A 375 -1.76 -7.49 -6.85
C GLY A 375 -3.09 -6.97 -6.30
N ILE A 376 -3.39 -7.27 -5.02
CA ILE A 376 -4.57 -6.74 -4.31
C ILE A 376 -4.50 -5.21 -4.23
N LEU A 377 -3.36 -4.63 -3.85
CA LEU A 377 -3.19 -3.18 -3.76
C LEU A 377 -3.34 -2.52 -5.13
N LEU A 378 -2.66 -3.02 -6.16
CA LEU A 378 -2.77 -2.54 -7.53
C LEU A 378 -4.22 -2.61 -8.04
N ALA A 379 -4.91 -3.72 -7.79
CA ALA A 379 -6.30 -3.88 -8.22
C ALA A 379 -7.24 -2.92 -7.47
N HIS A 380 -7.04 -2.71 -6.16
CA HIS A 380 -7.88 -1.80 -5.39
C HIS A 380 -7.63 -0.32 -5.75
N SER A 381 -6.38 0.03 -6.11
CA SER A 381 -6.00 1.35 -6.63
C SER A 381 -6.77 1.78 -7.89
N ALA A 382 -7.46 0.87 -8.59
CA ALA A 382 -8.33 1.20 -9.72
C ALA A 382 -9.71 1.76 -9.32
N VAL A 383 -10.13 1.56 -8.06
CA VAL A 383 -11.48 1.95 -7.57
C VAL A 383 -11.45 2.61 -6.19
N ASP A 384 -10.26 2.77 -5.61
CA ASP A 384 -9.99 3.54 -4.40
C ASP A 384 -8.53 4.02 -4.36
N TYR A 385 -8.10 4.62 -3.24
CA TYR A 385 -6.75 5.17 -3.04
C TYR A 385 -5.93 4.53 -1.90
N PRO A 386 -5.84 3.19 -1.79
CA PRO A 386 -5.22 2.54 -0.64
C PRO A 386 -3.79 3.04 -0.34
N LEU A 387 -3.01 3.35 -1.37
CA LEU A 387 -1.60 3.73 -1.24
C LEU A 387 -1.40 5.13 -0.61
N ARG A 388 -2.45 5.94 -0.47
CA ARG A 388 -2.40 7.25 0.20
C ARG A 388 -2.41 7.17 1.72
N THR A 389 -2.49 5.97 2.29
CA THR A 389 -2.35 5.75 3.74
C THR A 389 -0.97 5.21 4.10
N GLY A 390 -0.36 5.75 5.15
CA GLY A 390 0.97 5.29 5.61
C GLY A 390 1.00 3.80 5.96
N ALA A 391 -0.12 3.27 6.50
CA ALA A 391 -0.27 1.85 6.79
C ALA A 391 -0.15 0.98 5.53
N LEU A 392 -0.97 1.23 4.51
CA LEU A 392 -1.01 0.40 3.32
C LEU A 392 0.19 0.66 2.38
N ALA A 393 0.75 1.88 2.36
CA ALA A 393 2.01 2.16 1.67
C ALA A 393 3.19 1.35 2.24
N LEU A 394 3.25 1.22 3.58
CA LEU A 394 4.22 0.35 4.24
C LEU A 394 4.01 -1.12 3.84
N LEU A 395 2.76 -1.58 3.80
CA LEU A 395 2.43 -2.97 3.42
C LEU A 395 2.70 -3.24 1.94
N ALA A 396 2.53 -2.26 1.05
CA ALA A 396 2.94 -2.34 -0.35
C ALA A 396 4.44 -2.61 -0.43
N THR A 397 5.23 -1.90 0.37
CA THR A 397 6.68 -2.10 0.42
C THR A 397 7.05 -3.47 1.00
N ALA A 398 6.38 -3.92 2.06
CA ALA A 398 6.57 -5.26 2.61
C ALA A 398 6.28 -6.33 1.55
N ALA A 399 5.17 -6.18 0.82
CA ALA A 399 4.77 -7.08 -0.26
C ALA A 399 5.76 -7.08 -1.43
N ALA A 400 6.31 -5.92 -1.79
CA ALA A 400 7.34 -5.80 -2.81
C ALA A 400 8.64 -6.51 -2.44
N VAL A 401 9.08 -6.39 -1.18
CA VAL A 401 10.23 -7.14 -0.68
C VAL A 401 9.93 -8.64 -0.67
N LEU A 402 8.74 -9.04 -0.19
CA LEU A 402 8.32 -10.45 -0.20
C LEU A 402 8.37 -11.06 -1.61
N ALA A 403 7.87 -10.34 -2.62
CA ALA A 403 7.87 -10.77 -4.02
C ALA A 403 9.27 -11.13 -4.56
N THR A 404 10.33 -10.55 -3.97
CA THR A 404 11.74 -10.77 -4.37
C THR A 404 12.50 -11.75 -3.48
N ARG A 405 11.88 -12.33 -2.43
CA ARG A 405 12.55 -13.20 -1.45
C ARG A 405 13.23 -14.44 -2.04
N HIS A 406 12.77 -14.93 -3.18
CA HIS A 406 13.40 -16.02 -3.92
C HIS A 406 14.87 -15.71 -4.32
N GLN A 407 15.25 -14.43 -4.41
CA GLN A 407 16.59 -13.98 -4.80
C GLN A 407 17.59 -14.00 -3.63
N ALA A 408 17.09 -13.85 -2.39
CA ALA A 408 17.95 -13.75 -1.20
C ALA A 408 18.74 -15.04 -0.91
N ASN A 409 18.27 -16.19 -1.40
CA ASN A 409 18.93 -17.50 -1.26
C ASN A 409 19.78 -17.91 -2.47
N THR A 410 19.98 -17.03 -3.46
CA THR A 410 20.85 -17.32 -4.63
C THR A 410 22.28 -16.83 -4.47
N TYR A 411 22.58 -16.05 -3.43
CA TYR A 411 23.96 -15.74 -3.06
C TYR A 411 24.53 -16.92 -2.27
N PRO A 412 25.66 -17.52 -2.71
CA PRO A 412 26.30 -18.56 -1.93
C PRO A 412 26.67 -17.97 -0.58
N THR A 413 26.24 -18.62 0.50
CA THR A 413 26.87 -18.47 1.81
C THR A 413 28.38 -18.54 1.57
N PRO A 414 29.20 -17.58 2.02
CA PRO A 414 30.64 -17.78 2.02
C PRO A 414 30.85 -19.15 2.66
N ALA A 415 31.48 -20.07 1.93
CA ALA A 415 31.83 -21.36 2.49
C ALA A 415 32.43 -21.07 3.85
N ALA A 416 31.89 -21.69 4.90
CA ALA A 416 32.54 -21.68 6.20
C ALA A 416 33.97 -22.12 5.90
N GLY A 417 34.90 -21.15 5.92
CA GLY A 417 36.29 -21.42 5.65
C GLY A 417 36.64 -22.57 6.57
N SER A 418 37.13 -23.65 6.00
CA SER A 418 37.89 -24.64 6.74
C SER A 418 38.90 -23.84 7.56
N VAL A 419 38.58 -23.62 8.83
CA VAL A 419 39.57 -23.24 9.82
C VAL A 419 40.49 -24.44 9.82
N GLY A 420 41.56 -24.36 9.02
CA GLY A 420 42.65 -25.29 9.10
C GLY A 420 43.05 -25.33 10.57
N GLU A 421 43.12 -26.55 11.10
CA GLU A 421 43.72 -26.75 12.42
C GLU A 421 45.05 -25.98 12.46
N PRO A 422 45.32 -25.24 13.54
CA PRO A 422 46.61 -24.59 13.67
C PRO A 422 47.66 -25.70 13.74
N GLU A 423 48.49 -25.74 12.71
CA GLU A 423 49.71 -26.54 12.68
C GLU A 423 50.56 -26.11 13.88
N GLU A 424 50.65 -26.98 14.89
CA GLU A 424 51.52 -26.79 16.03
C GLU A 424 52.96 -26.76 15.52
N ASP A 425 53.53 -25.56 15.39
CA ASP A 425 54.96 -25.36 15.19
C ASP A 425 55.66 -25.36 16.56
N PRO A 426 56.42 -26.40 16.95
CA PRO A 426 56.90 -26.54 18.32
C PRO A 426 58.37 -26.12 18.39
N VAL A 427 58.71 -24.85 18.17
CA VAL A 427 60.11 -24.41 18.29
C VAL A 427 60.26 -22.98 18.83
N HIS A 428 60.75 -22.90 20.09
CA HIS A 428 61.49 -21.78 20.72
C HIS A 428 60.72 -20.47 21.02
N LEU A 429 60.91 -19.72 22.12
CA LEU A 429 61.79 -19.78 23.29
C LEU A 429 61.25 -18.74 24.31
N ARG A 430 61.06 -19.18 25.55
CA ARG A 430 61.42 -18.52 26.83
C ARG A 430 61.46 -16.98 26.98
N ILE A 431 60.71 -16.53 28.00
CA ILE A 431 61.14 -15.78 29.20
C ILE A 431 61.11 -14.23 29.19
N THR A 432 60.38 -13.71 30.22
CA THR A 432 60.44 -12.40 30.93
C THR A 432 60.14 -11.12 30.15
N LEU A 433 59.36 -10.15 30.65
CA LEU A 433 58.97 -9.74 32.01
C LEU A 433 57.47 -9.42 32.06
#